data_AF-A0A173UYS7-F1
#
_entry.id   AF-A0A173UYS7-F1
#
_cell.length_a   1.000
_cell.length_b   1.000
_cell.length_c   1.000
_cell.angle_alpha   90.00
_cell.angle_beta   90.00
_cell.angle_gamma   90.00
#
_symmetry.space_group_name_H-M   'P 1'
#
loop_
_entity.id
_entity.type
_entity.pdbx_description
1 polymer ?
#
loop_
_entity_poly.entity_id
_entity_poly.type
_entity_poly.pdbx_seq_one_letter_code
_entity_poly.pdbx_strand_id
1 'polypeptide(L)'
;MKFKIETNLYDDGKPMFCKRQIEIEPGLTILVGCNGSGKTTLLDQIRTIVRDKEIPYIKYNNLTDGNETSYSMSMAAYFGNFEQMSATFSSSEGENIALSLGRIAEKIGRKIKECEEDHKTQLFIFMDGIDSGLSIDAIEDVKKYLFDTIFQRAKDLDVYLIVSANDYTLTINERCLDVYTGDYKRFASYESYYKFILQSRERKDQRFV
;
A
#
# COMPACT_ATOMS: atom_id res chain seq x y z
N MET A 1 -6.91 5.34 13.52
CA MET A 1 -8.03 4.35 13.59
C MET A 1 -7.53 3.03 14.15
N LYS A 2 -8.27 2.45 15.10
CA LYS A 2 -7.92 1.17 15.75
C LYS A 2 -8.61 -0.02 15.07
N PHE A 3 -7.86 -1.09 14.85
CA PHE A 3 -8.33 -2.33 14.24
C PHE A 3 -8.07 -3.49 15.19
N LYS A 4 -9.10 -4.31 15.42
CA LYS A 4 -8.96 -5.59 16.13
C LYS A 4 -8.74 -6.68 15.09
N ILE A 5 -7.60 -7.36 15.15
CA ILE A 5 -7.17 -8.36 14.18
C ILE A 5 -7.08 -9.75 14.83
N GLU A 6 -7.31 -10.78 14.03
CA GLU A 6 -6.99 -12.16 14.41
C GLU A 6 -5.48 -12.37 14.33
N THR A 7 -4.93 -12.83 15.45
CA THR A 7 -3.50 -13.06 15.64
C THR A 7 -3.07 -14.47 15.26
N ASN A 8 -3.97 -15.46 15.36
CA ASN A 8 -3.69 -16.85 15.04
C ASN A 8 -4.70 -17.37 14.01
N LEU A 9 -4.37 -17.20 12.73
CA LEU A 9 -5.28 -17.52 11.63
C LEU A 9 -5.35 -19.01 11.29
N TYR A 10 -4.40 -19.81 11.80
CA TYR A 10 -4.29 -21.23 11.50
C TYR A 10 -4.63 -22.11 12.71
N ASP A 11 -5.04 -21.50 13.83
CA ASP A 11 -5.36 -22.18 15.10
C ASP A 11 -4.28 -23.17 15.57
N ASP A 12 -3.03 -22.95 15.17
CA ASP A 12 -1.88 -23.85 15.42
C ASP A 12 -1.11 -23.50 16.71
N GLY A 13 -1.71 -22.65 17.55
CA GLY A 13 -1.10 -22.07 18.75
C GLY A 13 0.03 -21.04 18.50
N LYS A 14 0.41 -20.72 17.26
CA LYS A 14 1.56 -19.86 16.95
C LYS A 14 1.12 -18.56 16.27
N PRO A 15 1.11 -17.42 17.00
CA PRO A 15 0.55 -16.20 16.47
C PRO A 15 1.34 -15.64 15.28
N MET A 16 0.61 -15.32 14.21
CA MET A 16 1.09 -14.55 13.07
C MET A 16 1.38 -13.09 13.44
N PHE A 17 0.62 -12.53 14.38
CA PHE A 17 0.80 -11.16 14.88
C PHE A 17 0.85 -11.15 16.41
N CYS A 18 1.74 -10.35 16.98
CA CYS A 18 1.93 -10.26 18.44
C CYS A 18 0.77 -9.49 19.12
N LYS A 19 0.22 -8.48 18.44
CA LYS A 19 -0.86 -7.65 18.98
C LYS A 19 -2.19 -7.98 18.30
N ARG A 20 -3.24 -8.12 19.13
CA ARG A 20 -4.63 -8.24 18.67
C ARG A 20 -5.25 -6.90 18.24
N GLN A 21 -4.57 -5.80 18.54
CA GLN A 21 -5.03 -4.48 18.21
C GLN A 21 -3.88 -3.67 17.62
N ILE A 22 -4.14 -3.09 16.45
CA ILE A 22 -3.21 -2.17 15.77
C ILE A 22 -3.90 -0.83 15.56
N GLU A 23 -3.09 0.21 15.39
CA GLU A 23 -3.55 1.55 15.09
C GLU A 23 -2.90 2.05 13.82
N ILE A 24 -3.72 2.57 12.90
CA ILE A 24 -3.26 3.18 11.65
C ILE A 24 -3.72 4.62 11.62
N GLU A 25 -2.79 5.54 11.40
CA GLU A 25 -3.06 6.97 11.26
C GLU A 25 -3.36 7.34 9.80
N PRO A 26 -4.15 8.41 9.54
CA PRO A 26 -4.24 8.99 8.20
C PRO A 26 -2.86 9.32 7.62
N GLY A 27 -2.77 9.33 6.30
CA GLY A 27 -1.53 9.44 5.52
C GLY A 27 -1.06 8.09 4.99
N LEU A 28 0.23 8.04 4.62
CA LEU A 28 0.89 6.83 4.14
C LEU A 28 1.34 5.95 5.33
N THR A 29 1.06 4.65 5.22
CA THR A 29 1.59 3.59 6.09
C THR A 29 2.14 2.46 5.24
N ILE A 30 3.42 2.13 5.42
CA ILE A 30 4.09 1.04 4.72
C ILE A 30 4.14 -0.21 5.61
N LEU A 31 3.47 -1.29 5.21
CA LEU A 31 3.55 -2.57 5.91
C LEU A 31 4.88 -3.25 5.56
N VAL A 32 5.68 -3.55 6.58
CA VAL A 32 7.01 -4.15 6.43
C VAL A 32 7.14 -5.48 7.17
N GLY A 33 7.94 -6.37 6.60
CA GLY A 33 8.20 -7.72 7.09
C GLY A 33 8.66 -8.62 5.94
N CYS A 34 9.28 -9.76 6.25
CA CYS A 34 9.72 -10.69 5.21
C CYS A 34 8.54 -11.26 4.40
N ASN A 35 8.82 -11.94 3.27
CA ASN A 35 7.78 -12.70 2.58
C ASN A 35 7.23 -13.82 3.48
N GLY A 36 5.91 -13.97 3.48
CA GLY A 36 5.18 -14.88 4.37
C GLY A 36 5.03 -14.39 5.83
N SER A 37 5.47 -13.17 6.16
CA SER A 37 5.29 -12.61 7.52
C SER A 37 3.83 -12.28 7.87
N GLY A 38 2.97 -12.11 6.86
CA GLY A 38 1.55 -11.78 7.02
C GLY A 38 1.14 -10.39 6.50
N LYS A 39 1.95 -9.72 5.65
CA LYS A 39 1.63 -8.39 5.11
C LYS A 39 0.28 -8.33 4.37
N THR A 40 0.12 -9.14 3.32
CA THR A 40 -1.14 -9.27 2.57
C THR A 40 -2.30 -9.67 3.49
N THR A 41 -2.03 -10.59 4.41
CA THR A 41 -3.02 -11.07 5.39
C THR A 41 -3.51 -9.96 6.32
N LEU A 42 -2.61 -9.12 6.83
CA LEU A 42 -2.96 -7.98 7.66
C LEU A 42 -3.75 -6.94 6.86
N LEU A 43 -3.30 -6.64 5.64
CA LEU A 43 -3.96 -5.73 4.71
C LEU A 43 -5.39 -6.19 4.41
N ASP A 44 -5.60 -7.49 4.16
CA ASP A 44 -6.92 -8.07 3.93
C ASP A 44 -7.82 -8.05 5.18
N GLN A 45 -7.27 -8.28 6.38
CA GLN A 45 -8.02 -8.14 7.62
C GLN A 45 -8.50 -6.70 7.84
N ILE A 46 -7.61 -5.71 7.67
CA ILE A 46 -7.98 -4.29 7.79
C ILE A 46 -9.06 -3.95 6.76
N ARG A 47 -8.91 -4.36 5.51
CA ARG A 47 -9.90 -4.15 4.45
C ARG A 47 -11.26 -4.75 4.81
N THR A 48 -11.29 -5.97 5.33
CA THR A 48 -12.54 -6.62 5.76
C THR A 48 -13.22 -5.78 6.85
N ILE A 49 -12.49 -5.30 7.85
CA ILE A 49 -13.02 -4.45 8.91
C ILE A 49 -13.53 -3.11 8.35
N VAL A 50 -12.82 -2.51 7.39
CA VAL A 50 -13.22 -1.26 6.71
C VAL A 50 -14.52 -1.46 5.91
N ARG A 51 -14.61 -2.55 5.16
CA ARG A 51 -15.82 -2.94 4.42
C ARG A 51 -17.01 -3.14 5.35
N ASP A 52 -16.83 -3.88 6.44
CA ASP A 52 -17.91 -4.19 7.38
C ASP A 52 -18.38 -2.95 8.15
N LYS A 53 -17.55 -1.88 8.20
CA LYS A 53 -17.91 -0.54 8.71
C LYS A 53 -18.49 0.38 7.64
N GLU A 54 -18.67 -0.10 6.41
CA GLU A 54 -19.18 0.66 5.26
C GLU A 54 -18.35 1.94 4.96
N ILE A 55 -17.05 1.90 5.28
CA ILE A 55 -16.12 2.99 4.98
C ILE A 55 -15.67 2.84 3.52
N PRO A 56 -15.66 3.93 2.72
CA PRO A 56 -15.19 3.88 1.34
C PRO A 56 -13.77 3.35 1.22
N TYR A 57 -13.54 2.42 0.29
CA TYR A 57 -12.20 1.91 0.03
C TYR A 57 -11.93 1.53 -1.43
N ILE A 58 -10.64 1.46 -1.77
CA ILE A 58 -10.10 0.87 -3.01
C ILE A 58 -9.01 -0.15 -2.66
N LYS A 59 -8.94 -1.22 -3.44
CA LYS A 59 -7.83 -2.18 -3.41
C LYS A 59 -7.16 -2.29 -4.78
N TYR A 60 -5.84 -2.29 -4.77
CA TYR A 60 -4.96 -2.75 -5.84
C TYR A 60 -4.41 -4.12 -5.51
N ASN A 61 -4.29 -4.99 -6.50
CA ASN A 61 -3.43 -6.15 -6.40
C ASN A 61 -2.67 -6.36 -7.71
N ASN A 62 -1.33 -6.35 -7.62
CA ASN A 62 -0.43 -6.48 -8.76
C ASN A 62 -0.70 -7.75 -9.60
N LEU A 63 -1.15 -8.84 -8.96
CA LEU A 63 -1.44 -10.10 -9.64
C LEU A 63 -2.73 -10.10 -10.48
N THR A 64 -3.70 -9.24 -10.14
CA THR A 64 -5.03 -9.23 -10.77
C THR A 64 -5.26 -8.02 -11.65
N ASP A 65 -4.64 -6.88 -11.34
CA ASP A 65 -4.87 -5.60 -12.01
C ASP A 65 -3.81 -5.26 -13.09
N GLY A 66 -2.75 -6.07 -13.24
CA GLY A 66 -1.62 -5.80 -14.13
C GLY A 66 -1.77 -6.15 -15.62
N ASN A 67 -2.87 -6.81 -16.04
CA ASN A 67 -2.94 -7.50 -17.35
C ASN A 67 -3.93 -6.94 -18.38
N GLU A 68 -4.54 -5.77 -18.16
CA GLU A 68 -5.46 -5.19 -19.13
C GLU A 68 -4.84 -3.94 -19.77
N THR A 69 -5.16 -3.66 -21.04
CA THR A 69 -4.52 -2.60 -21.85
C THR A 69 -5.54 -1.52 -22.22
N SER A 70 -5.45 -0.32 -21.65
CA SER A 70 -6.22 0.89 -22.07
C SER A 70 -5.70 2.11 -21.31
N TYR A 71 -5.23 3.13 -22.03
CA TYR A 71 -4.98 4.49 -21.53
C TYR A 71 -6.23 5.35 -21.78
N SER A 72 -6.77 6.01 -20.75
CA SER A 72 -7.89 6.95 -20.92
C SER A 72 -7.35 8.40 -20.95
N MET A 73 -7.63 9.11 -22.04
CA MET A 73 -7.22 10.51 -22.27
C MET A 73 -7.84 11.49 -21.24
N SER A 74 -8.90 11.06 -20.56
CA SER A 74 -9.49 11.74 -19.40
C SER A 74 -8.58 11.80 -18.18
N MET A 75 -7.58 10.90 -18.07
CA MET A 75 -6.75 10.76 -16.90
C MET A 75 -5.62 11.79 -16.80
N ALA A 76 -4.96 12.08 -17.93
CA ALA A 76 -3.95 13.13 -18.03
C ALA A 76 -4.52 14.49 -17.59
N ALA A 77 -5.74 14.80 -18.03
CA ALA A 77 -6.45 16.01 -17.64
C ALA A 77 -6.86 16.03 -16.14
N TYR A 78 -7.21 14.88 -15.56
CA TYR A 78 -7.71 14.82 -14.19
C TYR A 78 -6.58 14.84 -13.14
N PHE A 79 -5.44 14.21 -13.40
CA PHE A 79 -4.31 14.23 -12.44
C PHE A 79 -3.20 15.21 -12.75
N GLY A 80 -3.08 15.75 -13.98
CA GLY A 80 -2.08 16.77 -14.37
C GLY A 80 -0.63 16.28 -14.36
N ASN A 81 -0.21 15.59 -13.29
CA ASN A 81 1.09 14.97 -13.09
C ASN A 81 1.21 13.59 -13.76
N PHE A 82 0.11 13.06 -14.33
CA PHE A 82 0.13 11.75 -14.96
C PHE A 82 0.89 11.72 -16.28
N GLU A 83 0.90 12.84 -17.02
CA GLU A 83 1.74 12.97 -18.23
C GLU A 83 3.22 12.84 -17.87
N GLN A 84 3.65 13.48 -16.78
CA GLN A 84 5.03 13.39 -16.29
C GLN A 84 5.38 11.97 -15.87
N MET A 85 4.48 11.28 -15.17
CA MET A 85 4.65 9.88 -14.81
C MET A 85 4.74 8.99 -16.07
N SER A 86 3.83 9.16 -17.03
CA SER A 86 3.81 8.37 -18.27
C SER A 86 5.09 8.51 -19.10
N ALA A 87 5.72 9.69 -19.10
CA ALA A 87 6.97 9.92 -19.80
C ALA A 87 8.13 9.10 -19.21
N THR A 88 8.24 8.99 -17.88
CA THR A 88 9.32 8.22 -17.23
C THR A 88 9.23 6.73 -17.53
N PHE A 89 8.02 6.21 -17.67
CA PHE A 89 7.74 4.79 -17.82
C PHE A 89 7.80 4.27 -19.27
N SER A 90 8.39 5.00 -20.22
CA SER A 90 8.36 4.68 -21.67
C SER A 90 9.24 3.48 -22.12
N SER A 91 9.53 2.50 -21.26
CA SER A 91 10.23 1.24 -21.61
C SER A 91 9.25 0.07 -21.68
N SER A 92 9.55 -1.07 -22.34
CA SER A 92 8.55 -2.14 -22.51
C SER A 92 8.00 -2.74 -21.19
N GLU A 93 8.81 -2.79 -20.13
CA GLU A 93 8.36 -3.15 -18.78
C GLU A 93 7.74 -1.96 -18.05
N GLY A 94 8.34 -0.77 -18.20
CA GLY A 94 7.82 0.47 -17.64
C GLY A 94 6.43 0.84 -18.15
N GLU A 95 6.12 0.55 -19.41
CA GLU A 95 4.89 0.96 -20.09
C GLU A 95 3.70 0.19 -19.52
N ASN A 96 3.91 -1.09 -19.21
CA ASN A 96 2.94 -1.92 -18.47
C ASN A 96 2.73 -1.40 -17.05
N ILE A 97 3.78 -0.92 -16.38
CA ILE A 97 3.69 -0.32 -15.05
C ILE A 97 2.92 1.01 -15.09
N ALA A 98 3.25 1.93 -16.01
CA ALA A 98 2.53 3.19 -16.15
C ALA A 98 1.06 3.01 -16.52
N LEU A 99 0.75 2.01 -17.36
CA LEU A 99 -0.62 1.60 -17.65
C LEU A 99 -1.34 1.21 -16.36
N SER A 100 -0.78 0.27 -15.60
CA SER A 100 -1.36 -0.21 -14.34
C SER A 100 -1.57 0.94 -13.34
N LEU A 101 -0.54 1.77 -13.17
CA LEU A 101 -0.58 2.94 -12.30
C LEU A 101 -1.63 3.97 -12.75
N GLY A 102 -1.80 4.19 -14.06
CA GLY A 102 -2.84 5.04 -14.65
C GLY A 102 -4.23 4.59 -14.28
N ARG A 103 -4.49 3.30 -14.36
CA ARG A 103 -5.79 2.72 -14.04
C ARG A 103 -6.11 2.82 -12.57
N ILE A 104 -5.13 2.56 -11.70
CA ILE A 104 -5.37 2.72 -10.27
C ILE A 104 -5.58 4.17 -9.90
N ALA A 105 -4.82 5.09 -10.48
CA ALA A 105 -5.06 6.51 -10.31
C ALA A 105 -6.51 6.84 -10.70
N GLU A 106 -6.99 6.37 -11.85
CA GLU A 106 -8.36 6.60 -12.34
C GLU A 106 -9.43 6.09 -11.37
N LYS A 107 -9.25 4.86 -10.89
CA LYS A 107 -10.12 4.27 -9.85
C LYS A 107 -10.12 5.14 -8.60
N ILE A 108 -8.96 5.59 -8.15
CA ILE A 108 -8.81 6.46 -6.97
C ILE A 108 -9.48 7.81 -7.17
N GLY A 109 -9.25 8.48 -8.30
CA GLY A 109 -9.85 9.77 -8.62
C GLY A 109 -11.37 9.72 -8.62
N ARG A 110 -11.95 8.70 -9.27
CA ARG A 110 -13.41 8.47 -9.21
C ARG A 110 -13.92 8.29 -7.79
N LYS A 111 -13.24 7.46 -6.99
CA LYS A 111 -13.68 7.20 -5.62
C LYS A 111 -13.54 8.42 -4.72
N ILE A 112 -12.51 9.24 -4.90
CA ILE A 112 -12.39 10.53 -4.19
C ILE A 112 -13.59 11.41 -4.51
N LYS A 113 -13.94 11.55 -5.79
CA LYS A 113 -15.12 12.32 -6.23
C LYS A 113 -16.43 11.76 -5.63
N GLU A 114 -16.62 10.44 -5.66
CA GLU A 114 -17.78 9.80 -5.01
C GLU A 114 -17.82 10.11 -3.50
N CYS A 115 -16.67 10.08 -2.81
CA CYS A 115 -16.59 10.43 -1.39
C CYS A 115 -16.96 11.89 -1.13
N GLU A 116 -16.54 12.81 -2.00
CA GLU A 116 -16.91 14.23 -1.93
C GLU A 116 -18.41 14.44 -2.12
N GLU A 117 -19.00 13.80 -3.13
CA GLU A 117 -20.43 13.86 -3.44
C GLU A 117 -21.29 13.26 -2.32
N ASP A 118 -20.84 12.15 -1.72
CA ASP A 118 -21.52 11.46 -0.61
C ASP A 118 -21.16 12.03 0.78
N HIS A 119 -20.41 13.14 0.84
CA HIS A 119 -19.95 13.79 2.08
C HIS A 119 -19.27 12.83 3.08
N LYS A 120 -18.47 11.90 2.55
CA LYS A 120 -17.64 11.00 3.35
C LYS A 120 -16.45 11.78 3.92
N THR A 121 -15.98 11.35 5.09
CA THR A 121 -14.82 11.97 5.76
C THR A 121 -13.56 11.12 5.69
N GLN A 122 -13.68 9.86 5.26
CA GLN A 122 -12.59 8.89 5.29
C GLN A 122 -12.54 8.08 3.99
N LEU A 123 -11.32 7.78 3.54
CA LEU A 123 -11.08 6.93 2.37
C LEU A 123 -9.89 6.01 2.65
N PHE A 124 -10.08 4.70 2.48
CA PHE A 124 -9.00 3.72 2.57
C PHE A 124 -8.51 3.30 1.20
N ILE A 125 -7.20 3.28 1.00
CA ILE A 125 -6.57 2.84 -0.24
C ILE A 125 -5.56 1.76 0.13
N PHE A 126 -5.77 0.56 -0.40
CA PHE A 126 -4.92 -0.59 -0.14
C PHE A 126 -4.10 -0.94 -1.38
N MET A 127 -2.77 -1.00 -1.25
CA MET A 127 -1.88 -1.40 -2.34
C MET A 127 -0.98 -2.55 -1.92
N ASP A 128 -1.16 -3.71 -2.54
CA ASP A 128 -0.35 -4.90 -2.22
C ASP A 128 0.72 -5.14 -3.30
N GLY A 129 1.99 -5.06 -2.92
CA GLY A 129 3.14 -5.39 -3.77
C GLY A 129 3.35 -4.46 -4.96
N ILE A 130 3.12 -3.16 -4.77
CA ILE A 130 3.28 -2.14 -5.83
C ILE A 130 4.74 -1.97 -6.28
N ASP A 131 5.70 -2.31 -5.43
CA ASP A 131 7.14 -2.24 -5.68
C ASP A 131 7.69 -3.48 -6.40
N SER A 132 6.88 -4.53 -6.55
CA SER A 132 7.32 -5.78 -7.17
C SER A 132 7.61 -5.60 -8.65
N GLY A 133 8.88 -5.68 -9.03
CA GLY A 133 9.35 -5.54 -10.41
C GLY A 133 9.63 -4.10 -10.85
N LEU A 134 9.56 -3.14 -9.93
CA LEU A 134 9.89 -1.74 -10.21
C LEU A 134 11.39 -1.48 -10.04
N SER A 135 11.94 -0.59 -10.87
CA SER A 135 13.24 0.02 -10.59
C SER A 135 13.13 1.01 -9.42
N ILE A 136 14.27 1.41 -8.85
CA ILE A 136 14.33 2.41 -7.76
C ILE A 136 13.69 3.73 -8.23
N ASP A 137 14.06 4.19 -9.41
CA ASP A 137 13.53 5.40 -10.05
C ASP A 137 12.00 5.33 -10.26
N ALA A 138 11.48 4.16 -10.65
CA ALA A 138 10.04 3.93 -10.76
C ALA A 138 9.33 3.98 -9.39
N ILE A 139 9.95 3.47 -8.32
CA ILE A 139 9.40 3.56 -6.96
C ILE A 139 9.33 5.01 -6.50
N GLU A 140 10.38 5.80 -6.74
CA GLU A 140 10.41 7.23 -6.42
C GLU A 140 9.30 7.99 -7.18
N ASP A 141 9.09 7.64 -8.45
CA ASP A 141 8.02 8.20 -9.26
C ASP A 141 6.62 7.84 -8.74
N VAL A 142 6.40 6.62 -8.26
CA VAL A 142 5.14 6.23 -7.61
C VAL A 142 4.89 7.11 -6.38
N LYS A 143 5.88 7.32 -5.53
CA LYS A 143 5.73 8.18 -4.35
C LYS A 143 5.39 9.62 -4.76
N LYS A 144 6.20 10.19 -5.65
CA LYS A 144 6.10 11.58 -6.06
C LYS A 144 4.86 11.91 -6.88
N TYR A 145 4.46 11.04 -7.81
CA TYR A 145 3.40 11.35 -8.76
C TYR A 145 2.08 10.70 -8.40
N LEU A 146 2.07 9.48 -7.84
CA LEU A 146 0.82 8.85 -7.43
C LEU A 146 0.45 9.26 -6.01
N PHE A 147 1.31 9.01 -5.02
CA PHE A 147 0.92 9.21 -3.61
C PHE A 147 0.70 10.69 -3.28
N ASP A 148 1.61 11.58 -3.66
CA ASP A 148 1.44 13.02 -3.41
C ASP A 148 0.17 13.55 -4.08
N THR A 149 -0.13 13.13 -5.30
CA THR A 149 -1.32 13.55 -6.03
C THR A 149 -2.61 13.06 -5.35
N ILE A 150 -2.63 11.84 -4.81
CA ILE A 150 -3.76 11.32 -4.01
C ILE A 150 -4.03 12.26 -2.83
N PHE A 151 -3.00 12.58 -2.04
CA PHE A 151 -3.15 13.44 -0.87
C PHE A 151 -3.50 14.89 -1.23
N GLN A 152 -2.99 15.42 -2.33
CA GLN A 152 -3.33 16.76 -2.81
C GLN A 152 -4.80 16.87 -3.25
N ARG A 153 -5.33 15.84 -3.92
CA ARG A 153 -6.73 15.83 -4.40
C ARG A 153 -7.71 15.56 -3.27
N ALA A 154 -7.40 14.60 -2.40
CA ALA A 154 -8.26 14.21 -1.29
C ALA A 154 -7.97 14.98 0.01
N LYS A 155 -7.60 16.27 -0.09
CA LYS A 155 -7.18 17.10 1.06
C LYS A 155 -8.25 17.25 2.15
N ASP A 156 -9.52 17.10 1.78
CA ASP A 156 -10.67 17.23 2.67
C ASP A 156 -11.13 15.86 3.23
N LEU A 157 -10.40 14.78 2.91
CA LEU A 157 -10.63 13.43 3.39
C LEU A 157 -9.47 12.97 4.30
N ASP A 158 -9.80 12.23 5.35
CA ASP A 158 -8.82 11.40 6.06
C ASP A 158 -8.48 10.19 5.17
N VAL A 159 -7.44 10.33 4.34
CA VAL A 159 -6.95 9.25 3.49
C VAL A 159 -6.03 8.32 4.28
N TYR A 160 -6.35 7.03 4.28
CA TYR A 160 -5.52 5.96 4.82
C TYR A 160 -4.94 5.15 3.68
N LEU A 161 -3.73 5.52 3.23
CA LEU A 161 -3.01 4.81 2.17
C LEU A 161 -2.10 3.76 2.81
N ILE A 162 -2.46 2.49 2.66
CA ILE A 162 -1.77 1.34 3.27
C ILE A 162 -1.15 0.52 2.15
N VAL A 163 0.18 0.47 2.14
CA VAL A 163 0.96 -0.17 1.07
C VAL A 163 1.78 -1.30 1.68
N SER A 164 1.80 -2.48 1.07
CA SER A 164 2.79 -3.51 1.43
C SER A 164 4.06 -3.31 0.61
N ALA A 165 5.21 -3.39 1.28
CA ALA A 165 6.52 -3.23 0.64
C ALA A 165 7.45 -4.40 0.95
N ASN A 166 8.31 -4.69 -0.02
CA ASN A 166 9.49 -5.54 0.09
C ASN A 166 10.78 -4.76 -0.19
N ASP A 167 10.71 -3.69 -0.98
CA ASP A 167 11.83 -2.83 -1.33
C ASP A 167 12.06 -1.71 -0.31
N TYR A 168 13.33 -1.49 0.04
CA TYR A 168 13.74 -0.45 0.99
C TYR A 168 13.40 0.96 0.50
N THR A 169 13.47 1.23 -0.81
CA THR A 169 13.24 2.55 -1.41
C THR A 169 11.87 3.09 -1.03
N LEU A 170 10.85 2.24 -1.04
CA LEU A 170 9.48 2.60 -0.67
C LEU A 170 9.34 2.98 0.83
N THR A 171 10.28 2.54 1.67
CA THR A 171 10.30 2.80 3.12
C THR A 171 11.04 4.09 3.51
N ILE A 172 11.81 4.68 2.59
CA ILE A 172 12.66 5.84 2.89
C ILE A 172 11.80 7.03 3.30
N ASN A 173 12.09 7.59 4.47
CA ASN A 173 11.36 8.71 5.11
C ASN A 173 9.88 8.43 5.46
N GLU A 174 9.41 7.20 5.30
CA GLU A 174 8.02 6.84 5.56
C GLU A 174 7.79 6.19 6.92
N ARG A 175 6.53 6.23 7.39
CA ARG A 175 6.09 5.46 8.55
C ARG A 175 5.87 4.00 8.15
N CYS A 176 6.70 3.11 8.69
CA CYS A 176 6.60 1.69 8.42
C CYS A 176 5.94 0.97 9.60
N LEU A 177 4.91 0.18 9.36
CA LEU A 177 4.29 -0.68 10.38
C LEU A 177 4.91 -2.08 10.30
N ASP A 178 5.62 -2.49 11.35
CA ASP A 178 6.08 -3.89 11.51
C ASP A 178 4.84 -4.77 11.69
N VAL A 179 4.55 -5.60 10.69
CA VAL A 179 3.31 -6.39 10.70
C VAL A 179 3.25 -7.36 11.86
N TYR A 180 4.40 -7.84 12.37
CA TYR A 180 4.42 -8.76 13.49
C TYR A 180 4.12 -8.05 14.80
N THR A 181 4.79 -6.92 15.09
CA THR A 181 4.62 -6.24 16.38
C THR A 181 3.45 -5.27 16.40
N GLY A 182 2.98 -4.80 15.24
CA GLY A 182 1.99 -3.75 15.12
C GLY A 182 2.50 -2.36 15.53
N ASP A 183 3.83 -2.18 15.54
CA ASP A 183 4.47 -0.91 15.93
C ASP A 183 5.07 -0.19 14.72
N TYR A 184 4.99 1.14 14.75
CA TYR A 184 5.62 1.99 13.75
C TYR A 184 7.14 2.04 13.95
N LYS A 185 7.86 2.01 12.84
CA LYS A 185 9.31 2.07 12.72
C LYS A 185 9.70 2.99 11.57
N ARG A 186 10.93 3.49 11.64
CA ARG A 186 11.61 4.16 10.54
C ARG A 186 12.97 3.51 10.38
N PHE A 187 13.42 3.39 9.13
CA PHE A 187 14.71 2.82 8.80
C PHE A 187 15.66 3.95 8.43
N ALA A 188 16.80 4.02 9.13
CA ALA A 188 17.81 5.06 8.88
C ALA A 188 18.73 4.71 7.71
N SER A 189 18.78 3.42 7.32
CA SER A 189 19.64 2.91 6.25
C SER A 189 19.11 1.58 5.70
N TYR A 190 19.56 1.23 4.50
CA TYR A 190 19.31 -0.10 3.92
C TYR A 190 19.77 -1.23 4.86
N GLU A 191 20.92 -1.07 5.51
CA GLU A 191 21.46 -2.05 6.47
C GLU A 191 20.49 -2.28 7.66
N SER A 192 19.87 -1.22 8.17
CA SER A 192 18.88 -1.34 9.25
C SER A 192 17.60 -2.08 8.80
N TYR A 193 17.17 -1.82 7.57
CA TYR A 193 16.03 -2.51 6.96
C TYR A 193 16.35 -3.98 6.66
N TYR A 194 17.53 -4.26 6.10
CA TYR A 194 18.02 -5.61 5.83
C TYR A 194 18.03 -6.49 7.09
N LYS A 195 18.63 -5.98 8.17
CA LYS A 195 18.65 -6.68 9.48
C LYS A 195 17.25 -6.94 10.01
N PHE A 196 16.36 -5.96 9.88
CA PHE A 196 14.96 -6.11 10.27
C PHE A 196 14.25 -7.21 9.47
N ILE A 197 14.44 -7.27 8.15
CA ILE A 197 13.83 -8.30 7.30
C ILE A 197 14.35 -9.70 7.65
N LEU A 198 15.65 -9.86 7.93
CA LEU A 198 16.21 -11.13 8.39
C LEU A 198 15.62 -11.56 9.74
N GLN A 199 15.51 -10.64 10.70
CA GLN A 199 14.88 -10.93 11.98
C GLN A 199 13.39 -11.29 11.82
N SER A 200 12.69 -10.60 10.92
CA SER A 200 11.30 -10.93 10.57
C SER A 200 11.18 -12.34 9.99
N ARG A 201 12.19 -12.79 9.22
CA ARG A 201 12.23 -14.14 8.66
C ARG A 201 12.45 -15.20 9.73
N GLU A 202 13.39 -14.98 10.65
CA GLU A 202 13.63 -15.89 11.78
C GLU A 202 12.35 -16.13 12.60
N ARG A 203 11.61 -15.06 12.92
CA ARG A 203 10.33 -15.15 13.64
C ARG A 203 9.28 -15.95 12.86
N LYS A 204 9.23 -15.77 11.53
CA LYS A 204 8.32 -16.51 10.67
C LYS A 204 8.71 -17.99 10.64
N ASP A 205 10.00 -18.30 10.48
CA ASP A 205 10.49 -19.67 10.39
C ASP A 205 10.26 -20.44 11.71
N GLN A 206 10.37 -19.77 12.87
CA GLN A 206 9.99 -20.32 14.18
C GLN A 206 8.51 -20.76 14.28
N ARG A 207 7.62 -20.28 13.42
CA ARG A 207 6.22 -20.75 13.39
C ARG A 207 6.12 -22.17 12.82
N PHE A 208 7.06 -22.59 11.98
CA PHE A 208 7.03 -23.88 11.31
C PHE A 208 7.88 -24.96 12.01
N VAL A 209 8.58 -24.61 13.10
CA VAL A 209 9.40 -25.53 13.91
C VAL A 209 8.67 -25.97 15.15
#